data_AF-A0A524E1Z9-F1
#
_entry.id   AF-A0A524E1Z9-F1
#
_cell.length_a   1.000
_cell.length_b   1.000
_cell.length_c   1.000
_cell.angle_alpha   90.00
_cell.angle_beta   90.00
_cell.angle_gamma   90.00
#
_symmetry.space_group_name_H-M   'P 1'
#
loop_
_entity.id
_entity.type
_entity.pdbx_description
1 polymer ?
#
loop_
_entity_poly.entity_id
_entity_poly.type
_entity_poly.pdbx_seq_one_letter_code
_entity_poly.pdbx_strand_id
1 'polypeptide(L)'
;MNEKQDNDKHELDKIRMRKMKALMDAQKKNKDTQEKKTSIWDKVDYLLRAVLMPEAYTRLEHFKKNEPAVYNSIINELISPDVVQSIDYLISIIAQRGGVPKRIPEDVIIYLERKAKGIKSKIKVKQGDGEMMDLGAYLKK
;
A
#
# COMPACT_ATOMS: atom_id res chain seq x y z
N MET A 1 -35.16 7.16 -58.67
CA MET A 1 -34.45 8.13 -57.80
C MET A 1 -34.35 7.67 -56.33
N ASN A 2 -34.74 6.44 -55.96
CA ASN A 2 -34.71 5.98 -54.54
C ASN A 2 -33.46 5.19 -54.13
N GLU A 3 -32.77 4.51 -55.05
CA GLU A 3 -31.63 3.64 -54.71
C GLU A 3 -30.37 4.41 -54.24
N LYS A 4 -30.14 5.63 -54.76
CA LYS A 4 -29.01 6.47 -54.33
C LYS A 4 -29.18 6.96 -52.89
N GLN A 5 -30.39 7.36 -52.50
CA GLN A 5 -30.68 7.83 -51.15
C GLN A 5 -30.53 6.72 -50.10
N ASP A 6 -30.89 5.48 -50.44
CA ASP A 6 -30.77 4.35 -49.50
C ASP A 6 -29.30 3.90 -49.34
N ASN A 7 -28.52 3.92 -50.42
CA ASN A 7 -27.08 3.65 -50.38
C ASN A 7 -26.32 4.71 -49.56
N ASP A 8 -26.64 5.99 -49.74
CA ASP A 8 -26.02 7.08 -48.99
C ASP A 8 -26.33 6.98 -47.48
N LYS A 9 -27.55 6.52 -47.13
CA LYS A 9 -27.96 6.29 -45.74
C LYS A 9 -27.19 5.13 -45.10
N HIS A 10 -26.98 4.04 -45.85
CA HIS A 10 -26.18 2.91 -45.41
C HIS A 10 -24.69 3.25 -45.22
N GLU A 11 -24.11 4.06 -46.11
CA GLU A 11 -22.73 4.52 -45.97
C GLU A 11 -22.56 5.47 -44.77
N LEU A 12 -23.52 6.35 -44.52
CA LEU A 12 -23.54 7.22 -43.34
C LEU A 12 -23.60 6.41 -42.04
N ASP A 13 -24.40 5.36 -41.98
CA ASP A 13 -24.51 4.52 -40.78
C ASP A 13 -23.25 3.66 -40.55
N LYS A 14 -22.59 3.18 -41.62
CA LYS A 14 -21.26 2.54 -41.51
C LYS A 14 -20.21 3.50 -40.95
N ILE A 15 -20.21 4.76 -41.39
CA ILE A 15 -19.28 5.78 -40.89
C ILE A 15 -19.55 6.09 -39.42
N ARG A 16 -20.81 6.20 -39.00
CA ARG A 16 -21.20 6.40 -37.59
C ARG A 16 -20.74 5.26 -36.71
N MET A 17 -20.96 4.01 -37.13
CA MET A 17 -20.53 2.82 -36.41
C MET A 17 -19.01 2.77 -36.25
N ARG A 18 -18.24 3.07 -37.30
CA ARG A 18 -16.77 3.14 -37.21
C ARG A 18 -16.29 4.24 -36.27
N LYS A 19 -16.89 5.43 -36.31
CA LYS A 19 -16.57 6.53 -35.38
C LYS A 19 -16.91 6.17 -33.94
N MET A 20 -18.06 5.57 -33.68
CA MET A 20 -18.47 5.15 -32.34
C MET A 20 -17.52 4.09 -31.78
N LYS A 21 -17.12 3.12 -32.60
CA LYS A 21 -16.13 2.10 -32.21
C LYS A 21 -14.76 2.71 -31.90
N ALA A 22 -14.28 3.62 -32.75
CA ALA A 22 -13.01 4.32 -32.51
C ALA A 22 -13.05 5.18 -31.23
N LEU A 23 -14.18 5.83 -30.94
CA LEU A 23 -14.38 6.59 -29.70
C LEU A 23 -14.41 5.67 -28.47
N MET A 24 -15.08 4.52 -28.54
CA MET A 24 -15.07 3.53 -27.46
C MET A 24 -13.67 2.96 -27.22
N ASP A 25 -12.93 2.60 -28.28
CA ASP A 25 -11.58 2.05 -28.15
C ASP A 25 -10.59 3.09 -27.59
N ALA A 26 -10.72 4.37 -28.00
CA ALA A 26 -9.95 5.46 -27.45
C ALA A 26 -10.29 5.74 -25.97
N GLN A 27 -11.58 5.71 -25.62
CA GLN A 27 -12.02 5.84 -24.22
C GLN A 27 -11.54 4.67 -23.36
N LYS A 28 -11.56 3.44 -23.89
CA LYS A 28 -11.08 2.24 -23.19
C LYS A 28 -9.57 2.32 -22.95
N LYS A 29 -8.80 2.69 -23.97
CA LYS A 29 -7.36 2.94 -23.83
C LYS A 29 -7.05 4.07 -22.83
N ASN A 30 -7.84 5.14 -22.82
CA ASN A 30 -7.65 6.24 -21.87
C ASN A 30 -8.01 5.84 -20.44
N LYS A 31 -9.04 5.02 -20.23
CA LYS A 31 -9.37 4.42 -18.92
C LYS A 31 -8.28 3.46 -18.45
N ASP A 32 -7.82 2.55 -19.32
CA ASP A 32 -6.73 1.62 -19.00
C ASP A 32 -5.41 2.35 -18.71
N THR A 33 -5.20 3.53 -19.30
CA THR A 33 -4.00 4.37 -19.06
C THR A 33 -4.14 5.22 -17.80
N GLN A 34 -5.36 5.65 -17.44
CA GLN A 34 -5.64 6.35 -16.19
C GLN A 34 -5.61 5.39 -14.98
N GLU A 35 -6.13 4.17 -15.12
CA GLU A 35 -6.03 3.11 -14.11
C GLU A 35 -4.57 2.70 -13.83
N LYS A 36 -3.69 2.83 -14.83
CA LYS A 36 -2.25 2.52 -14.71
C LYS A 36 -1.41 3.56 -13.99
N LYS A 37 -1.95 4.73 -13.64
CA LYS A 37 -1.25 5.71 -12.77
C LYS A 37 -1.61 5.48 -11.30
N THR A 38 -1.49 4.24 -10.83
CA THR A 38 -1.52 3.96 -9.40
C THR A 38 -0.28 4.60 -8.77
N SER A 39 -0.48 5.45 -7.76
CA SER A 39 0.63 6.07 -7.05
C SER A 39 1.46 4.99 -6.37
N ILE A 40 2.77 5.21 -6.24
CA ILE A 40 3.64 4.34 -5.42
C ILE A 40 3.04 4.20 -4.02
N TRP A 41 2.41 5.25 -3.49
CA TRP A 41 1.75 5.22 -2.18
C TRP A 41 0.51 4.34 -2.13
N ASP A 42 -0.24 4.20 -3.23
CA ASP A 42 -1.39 3.29 -3.28
C ASP A 42 -0.91 1.83 -3.24
N LYS A 43 0.21 1.56 -3.91
CA LYS A 43 0.88 0.25 -3.87
C LYS A 43 1.42 -0.06 -2.47
N VAL A 44 2.00 0.94 -1.80
CA VAL A 44 2.43 0.82 -0.39
C VAL A 44 1.24 0.54 0.51
N ASP A 45 0.12 1.25 0.33
CA ASP A 45 -1.08 1.02 1.14
C ASP A 45 -1.63 -0.41 0.94
N TYR A 46 -1.69 -0.88 -0.30
CA TYR A 46 -2.08 -2.26 -0.61
C TYR A 46 -1.15 -3.27 0.06
N LEU A 47 0.16 -3.05 -0.02
CA LEU A 47 1.15 -3.90 0.63
C LEU A 47 0.93 -3.93 2.14
N LEU A 48 0.78 -2.76 2.78
CA LEU A 48 0.55 -2.62 4.23
C LEU A 48 -0.71 -3.37 4.67
N ARG A 49 -1.82 -3.26 3.92
CA ARG A 49 -3.05 -4.03 4.19
C ARG A 49 -2.86 -5.53 4.12
N ALA A 50 -1.97 -6.01 3.27
CA ALA A 50 -1.69 -7.43 3.11
C ALA A 50 -0.74 -7.98 4.20
N VAL A 51 0.24 -7.18 4.63
CA VAL A 51 1.26 -7.61 5.61
C VAL A 51 0.85 -7.34 7.06
N LEU A 52 0.02 -6.34 7.33
CA LEU A 52 -0.43 -6.01 8.68
C LEU A 52 -1.71 -6.79 9.04
N MET A 53 -1.88 -7.10 10.32
CA MET A 53 -3.18 -7.49 10.85
C MET A 53 -4.16 -6.31 10.77
N PRO A 54 -5.49 -6.54 10.67
CA PRO A 54 -6.47 -5.46 10.55
C PRO A 54 -6.39 -4.40 11.66
N GLU A 55 -6.15 -4.83 12.90
CA GLU A 55 -6.03 -3.99 14.08
C GLU A 55 -4.75 -3.14 14.00
N ALA A 56 -3.65 -3.76 13.57
CA ALA A 56 -2.37 -3.08 13.35
C ALA A 56 -2.47 -1.99 12.27
N TYR A 57 -3.13 -2.30 11.15
CA TYR A 57 -3.37 -1.33 10.08
C TYR A 57 -4.29 -0.19 10.54
N THR A 58 -5.36 -0.50 11.28
CA THR A 58 -6.28 0.50 11.83
C THR A 58 -5.56 1.47 12.76
N ARG A 59 -4.68 0.95 13.62
CA ARG A 59 -3.86 1.76 14.52
C ARG A 59 -2.85 2.63 13.78
N LEU A 60 -2.23 2.10 12.71
CA LEU A 60 -1.34 2.88 11.86
C LEU A 60 -2.08 4.05 11.19
N GLU A 61 -3.29 3.82 10.66
CA GLU A 61 -4.15 4.87 10.09
C GLU A 61 -4.61 5.90 11.14
N HIS A 62 -4.81 5.49 12.39
CA HIS A 62 -5.04 6.42 13.50
C HIS A 62 -3.84 7.36 13.71
N PHE A 63 -2.61 6.85 13.69
CA PHE A 63 -1.42 7.70 13.78
C PHE A 63 -1.26 8.62 12.58
N LYS A 64 -1.58 8.16 11.38
CA LYS A 64 -1.55 9.00 10.17
C LYS A 64 -2.39 10.27 10.31
N LYS A 65 -3.56 10.17 10.96
CA LYS A 65 -4.48 11.28 11.18
C LYS A 65 -4.11 12.15 12.38
N ASN A 66 -3.72 11.53 13.48
CA ASN A 66 -3.61 12.21 14.77
C ASN A 66 -2.16 12.56 15.16
N GLU A 67 -1.19 11.78 14.72
CA GLU A 67 0.24 11.95 15.05
C GLU A 67 1.13 11.70 13.81
N PRO A 68 1.12 12.58 12.79
CA PRO A 68 1.80 12.33 11.51
C PRO A 68 3.31 12.11 11.63
N ALA A 69 3.96 12.74 12.62
CA ALA A 69 5.39 12.53 12.88
C ALA A 69 5.70 11.09 13.33
N VAL A 70 4.84 10.53 14.19
CA VAL A 70 4.95 9.13 14.65
C VAL A 70 4.68 8.18 13.49
N TYR A 71 3.63 8.46 12.71
CA TYR A 71 3.33 7.70 11.50
C TYR A 71 4.51 7.64 10.53
N ASN A 72 5.12 8.79 10.20
CA ASN A 72 6.27 8.85 9.29
C ASN A 72 7.47 8.06 9.83
N SER A 73 7.73 8.13 11.14
CA SER A 73 8.79 7.34 11.78
C SER A 73 8.52 5.83 11.67
N ILE A 74 7.28 5.39 11.90
CA ILE A 74 6.88 3.99 11.76
C ILE A 74 7.00 3.53 10.30
N ILE A 75 6.50 4.33 9.34
CA ILE A 75 6.57 4.00 7.90
C ILE A 75 8.02 3.87 7.43
N ASN A 76 8.91 4.77 7.84
CA ASN A 76 10.32 4.69 7.46
C ASN A 76 11.02 3.44 8.00
N GLU A 77 10.54 2.88 9.12
CA GLU A 77 11.04 1.60 9.64
C GLU A 77 10.41 0.40 8.92
N LEU A 78 9.12 0.46 8.58
CA LEU A 78 8.39 -0.63 7.93
C LEU A 78 8.70 -0.75 6.43
N ILE A 79 8.93 0.37 5.75
CA ILE A 79 9.10 0.46 4.30
C ILE A 79 10.47 1.05 4.01
N SER A 80 11.44 0.17 3.78
CA SER A 80 12.77 0.57 3.34
C SER A 80 12.76 1.00 1.86
N PRO A 81 13.77 1.76 1.40
CA PRO A 81 13.92 2.11 -0.02
C PRO A 81 13.90 0.88 -0.95
N ASP A 82 14.46 -0.24 -0.52
CA ASP A 82 14.49 -1.49 -1.28
C ASP A 82 13.08 -2.09 -1.47
N VAL A 83 12.21 -1.96 -0.46
CA VAL A 83 10.80 -2.38 -0.54
C VAL A 83 10.07 -1.54 -1.59
N VAL A 84 10.33 -0.23 -1.63
CA VAL A 84 9.73 0.67 -2.61
C VAL A 84 10.17 0.30 -4.04
N GLN A 85 11.45 0.01 -4.24
CA GLN A 85 11.99 -0.41 -5.55
C GLN A 85 11.39 -1.73 -6.04
N SER A 86 11.11 -2.65 -5.12
CA SER A 86 10.59 -3.99 -5.43
C SER A 86 9.07 -4.12 -5.27
N ILE A 87 8.35 -3.00 -5.09
CA ILE A 87 6.96 -3.03 -4.64
C ILE A 87 6.02 -3.78 -5.58
N ASP A 88 6.20 -3.62 -6.89
CA ASP A 88 5.39 -4.30 -7.91
C ASP A 88 5.61 -5.82 -7.87
N TYR A 89 6.85 -6.24 -7.64
CA TYR A 89 7.19 -7.64 -7.48
C TYR A 89 6.56 -8.23 -6.22
N LEU A 90 6.66 -7.52 -5.08
CA LEU A 90 6.07 -7.94 -3.82
C LEU A 90 4.54 -8.09 -3.93
N ILE A 91 3.86 -7.13 -4.55
CA ILE A 91 2.43 -7.20 -4.82
C ILE A 91 2.10 -8.42 -5.68
N SER A 92 2.89 -8.69 -6.74
CA SER A 92 2.67 -9.85 -7.61
C SER A 92 2.76 -11.18 -6.84
N ILE A 93 3.73 -11.30 -5.92
CA ILE A 93 3.88 -12.49 -5.07
C ILE A 93 2.68 -12.66 -4.16
N ILE A 94 2.23 -11.59 -3.51
CA ILE A 94 1.09 -11.61 -2.58
C ILE A 94 -0.17 -12.02 -3.32
N ALA A 95 -0.41 -11.46 -4.51
CA ALA A 95 -1.54 -11.80 -5.35
C ALA A 95 -1.53 -13.28 -5.78
N GLN A 96 -0.37 -13.82 -6.15
CA GLN A 96 -0.22 -15.23 -6.55
C GLN A 96 -0.43 -16.19 -5.38
N ARG A 97 0.05 -15.85 -4.18
CA ARG A 97 0.03 -16.72 -2.99
C ARG A 97 -1.22 -16.55 -2.13
N GLY A 98 -2.09 -15.60 -2.45
CA GLY A 98 -3.30 -15.31 -1.68
C GLY A 98 -3.04 -14.62 -0.34
N GLY A 99 -1.86 -14.01 -0.15
CA GLY A 99 -1.52 -13.29 1.08
C GLY A 99 -0.12 -13.59 1.63
N VAL A 100 0.11 -13.11 2.86
CA VAL A 100 1.35 -13.29 3.60
C VAL A 100 1.10 -14.25 4.76
N PRO A 101 1.90 -15.32 4.93
CA PRO A 101 1.62 -16.37 5.91
C PRO A 101 1.71 -15.91 7.37
N LYS A 102 2.51 -14.88 7.66
CA LYS A 102 2.60 -14.29 9.00
C LYS A 102 2.43 -12.77 8.89
N ARG A 103 1.29 -12.28 9.37
CA ARG A 103 1.01 -10.85 9.42
C ARG A 103 1.60 -10.21 10.67
N ILE A 104 1.90 -8.92 10.57
CA ILE A 104 2.45 -8.12 11.66
C ILE A 104 1.30 -7.74 12.61
N PRO A 105 1.36 -8.11 13.90
CA PRO A 105 0.32 -7.80 14.88
C PRO A 105 0.40 -6.35 15.40
N GLU A 106 -0.64 -5.91 16.10
CA GLU A 106 -0.75 -4.55 16.64
C GLU A 106 0.40 -4.22 17.61
N ASP A 107 0.82 -5.18 18.43
CA ASP A 107 1.91 -5.00 19.40
C ASP A 107 3.21 -4.49 18.78
N VAL A 108 3.50 -4.89 17.53
CA VAL A 108 4.67 -4.40 16.80
C VAL A 108 4.51 -2.92 16.46
N ILE A 109 3.32 -2.50 16.05
CA ILE A 109 3.02 -1.09 15.76
C ILE A 109 3.10 -0.26 17.05
N ILE A 110 2.60 -0.78 18.18
CA ILE A 110 2.73 -0.13 19.50
C ILE A 110 4.20 -0.03 19.92
N TYR A 111 4.99 -1.08 19.67
CA TYR A 111 6.42 -1.06 19.94
C TYR A 111 7.12 0.05 19.13
N LEU A 112 6.83 0.16 17.84
CA LEU A 112 7.38 1.19 16.97
C LEU A 112 6.92 2.59 17.38
N GLU A 113 5.66 2.75 17.78
CA GLU A 113 5.13 3.99 18.36
C GLU A 113 5.94 4.42 19.59
N ARG A 114 6.16 3.51 20.54
CA ARG A 114 6.94 3.80 21.75
C ARG A 114 8.40 4.14 21.45
N LYS A 115 9.00 3.44 20.48
CA LYS A 115 10.36 3.73 19.98
C LYS A 115 10.43 5.13 19.38
N ALA A 116 9.48 5.49 18.51
CA ALA A 116 9.39 6.82 17.90
C ALA A 116 9.20 7.93 18.94
N LYS A 117 8.40 7.68 19.98
CA LYS A 117 8.18 8.59 21.12
C LYS A 117 9.34 8.61 22.13
N GLY A 118 10.38 7.80 21.95
CA GLY A 118 11.52 7.71 22.86
C GLY A 118 11.18 7.12 24.25
N ILE A 119 10.08 6.38 24.37
CA ILE A 119 9.64 5.79 25.64
C ILE A 119 10.52 4.57 25.96
N LYS A 120 11.43 4.73 26.92
CA LYS A 120 12.29 3.65 27.40
C LYS A 120 11.56 2.72 28.38
N SER A 121 12.01 1.46 28.44
CA SER A 121 11.55 0.49 29.42
C SER A 121 11.82 1.00 30.83
N LYS A 122 10.81 0.95 31.71
CA LYS A 122 10.94 1.39 33.12
C LYS A 122 11.51 0.33 34.06
N ILE A 123 11.63 -0.92 33.60
CA ILE A 123 12.04 -2.03 34.45
C ILE A 123 13.57 -2.07 34.49
N LYS A 124 14.12 -1.78 35.67
CA LYS A 124 15.55 -1.92 35.99
C LYS A 124 15.79 -3.27 36.67
N VAL A 125 16.85 -3.96 36.28
CA VAL A 125 17.30 -5.25 36.79
C VAL A 125 18.72 -5.05 37.33
N LYS A 126 19.00 -5.66 38.47
CA LYS A 126 20.34 -5.62 39.09
C LYS A 126 21.20 -6.73 38.48
N GLN A 127 22.33 -6.39 37.85
CA GLN A 127 23.34 -7.37 37.44
C GLN A 127 24.10 -7.90 38.67
N GLY A 128 24.75 -9.07 38.51
CA GLY A 128 25.51 -9.72 39.59
C GLY A 128 26.66 -8.89 40.15
N ASP A 129 27.10 -7.84 39.43
CA ASP A 129 28.09 -6.84 39.82
C ASP A 129 27.50 -5.65 40.62
N GLY A 130 26.16 -5.59 40.75
CA GLY A 130 25.45 -4.54 41.47
C GLY A 130 25.00 -3.36 40.61
N GLU A 131 25.33 -3.31 39.32
CA GLU A 131 24.86 -2.26 38.42
C GLU A 131 23.38 -2.48 38.03
N MET A 132 22.62 -1.38 38.00
CA MET A 132 21.21 -1.39 37.58
C MET A 132 21.14 -1.16 36.07
N MET A 133 20.62 -2.13 35.32
CA MET A 133 20.45 -2.05 33.88
C MET A 133 18.99 -2.25 33.46
N ASP A 134 18.58 -1.75 32.30
CA ASP A 134 17.23 -1.98 31.79
C ASP A 134 17.01 -3.47 31.43
N LEU A 135 15.84 -4.02 31.76
CA LEU A 135 15.47 -5.43 31.47
C LEU A 135 15.65 -5.77 29.98
N GLY A 136 15.30 -4.84 29.08
CA GLY A 136 15.45 -5.05 27.64
C GLY A 136 16.92 -5.14 27.18
N ALA A 137 17.85 -4.51 27.90
CA ALA A 137 19.28 -4.66 27.64
C ALA A 137 19.82 -5.96 28.26
N TYR A 138 19.26 -6.37 29.41
CA TYR A 138 19.63 -7.62 30.09
C TYR A 138 19.29 -8.85 29.24
N LEU A 139 18.10 -8.89 28.63
CA LEU A 139 17.64 -10.03 27.82
C LEU A 139 18.33 -10.17 26.44
N LYS A 140 19.12 -9.18 26.02
CA LYS A 140 19.86 -9.20 24.74
C LYS A 140 21.29 -9.73 24.87
N LYS A 141 21.80 -9.86 26.10
CA LYS A 141 23.06 -10.55 26.42
C LYS A 141 22.81 -12.05 26.45
#